data_AF-A0AAX6EZR9-F1
#
_entry.id   AF-A0AAX6EZR9-F1
#
_cell.length_a   1.000
_cell.length_b   1.000
_cell.length_c   1.000
_cell.angle_alpha   90.00
_cell.angle_beta   90.00
_cell.angle_gamma   90.00
#
_symmetry.space_group_name_H-M   'P 1'
#
loop_
_entity.id
_entity.type
_entity.pdbx_description
1 polymer ?
#
loop_
_entity_poly.entity_id
_entity_poly.type
_entity_poly.pdbx_seq_one_letter_code
_entity_poly.pdbx_strand_id
1 'polypeptide(L)'
;MRLQEEISTVQRAKCTWLKDGDRCTKFFYDVILTRQHRNSIPSLLNTEGRLVGDPVEIQEEAVRFYTDLYQQTDYTSTFPALVTKRLVSHHGNSLLLAPVKMEEVEDIVMKANPNKAPGPDGFSSGFFKRHWGVLKAHVLATVQEFFVEGRLLKEMNHTFLTMVPKKEGATSLADFRPIACCNFLYKISTHLMCRRMEGIMQGLVSQNQAAFIKGRSIAEHSLLAHEMVREFSKPGGMKACVKLDLRKAYDTDNRDFLCHLMLAMGFDERWIVRVRECICSPIFSVLIQGTPHGYFRSNRGLRQGDPLSPYLFTLVMEYFTCMMDTAVHSKRIVPLFWLVSPVVSHLIYVDDLLVLLQPSMRGMRVLSDIMEEFGRLSGLQLNRKKSSLLQFPVYTAGGESLRLGSGQRRAPSEILGGPADGQLRQRAGLSQLGRLCSEES
;
A
#
# COMPACT_ATOMS: atom_id res chain seq x y z
N MET A 1 14.63 -41.30 26.93
CA MET A 1 13.74 -41.38 25.77
C MET A 1 13.33 -39.99 25.28
N ARG A 2 12.58 -39.18 26.06
CA ARG A 2 12.18 -37.81 25.66
C ARG A 2 13.33 -36.88 25.25
N LEU A 3 14.46 -36.92 25.96
CA LEU A 3 15.64 -36.09 25.65
C LEU A 3 16.32 -36.47 24.32
N GLN A 4 16.34 -37.76 23.97
CA GLN A 4 16.89 -38.23 22.68
C GLN A 4 15.95 -37.91 21.53
N GLU A 5 14.65 -37.97 21.75
CA GLU A 5 13.64 -37.54 20.78
C GLU A 5 13.70 -36.02 20.55
N GLU A 6 13.86 -35.21 21.59
CA GLU A 6 14.09 -33.77 21.46
C GLU A 6 15.38 -33.46 20.69
N ILE A 7 16.50 -34.08 21.06
CA ILE A 7 17.79 -33.87 20.37
C ILE A 7 17.68 -34.29 18.90
N SER A 8 17.09 -35.45 18.60
CA SER A 8 16.82 -35.93 17.23
C SER A 8 15.94 -34.98 16.44
N THR A 9 14.90 -34.43 17.07
CA THR A 9 13.95 -33.51 16.43
C THR A 9 14.61 -32.16 16.12
N VAL A 10 15.41 -31.62 17.04
CA VAL A 10 16.20 -30.40 16.82
C VAL A 10 17.25 -30.59 15.71
N GLN A 11 17.89 -31.76 15.67
CA GLN A 11 18.89 -32.12 14.67
C GLN A 11 18.27 -32.30 13.28
N ARG A 12 17.08 -32.92 13.19
CA ARG A 12 16.29 -33.05 11.95
C ARG A 12 15.69 -31.73 11.48
N ALA A 13 15.27 -30.87 12.41
CA ALA A 13 14.73 -29.54 12.11
C ALA A 13 15.80 -28.55 11.64
N LYS A 14 17.09 -28.90 11.76
CA LYS A 14 18.23 -28.02 11.43
C LYS A 14 18.05 -26.59 11.99
N CYS A 15 17.57 -26.49 13.24
CA CYS A 15 17.33 -25.22 13.92
C CYS A 15 18.66 -24.57 14.38
N THR A 16 19.60 -24.36 13.47
CA THR A 16 20.89 -23.71 13.70
C THR A 16 20.75 -22.22 14.00
N TRP A 17 19.64 -21.59 13.61
CA TRP A 17 19.36 -20.17 13.89
C TRP A 17 19.35 -19.84 15.39
N LEU A 18 18.75 -20.69 16.23
CA LEU A 18 18.66 -20.47 17.67
C LEU A 18 20.02 -20.49 18.38
N LYS A 19 21.03 -21.16 17.79
CA LYS A 19 22.36 -21.33 18.39
C LYS A 19 23.40 -20.38 17.79
N ASP A 20 23.34 -20.20 16.46
CA ASP A 20 24.39 -19.55 15.68
C ASP A 20 23.93 -18.23 15.02
N GLY A 21 22.61 -17.95 14.99
CA GLY A 21 22.01 -16.82 14.26
C GLY A 21 22.16 -15.44 14.92
N ASP A 22 22.41 -15.37 16.23
CA ASP A 22 22.65 -14.09 16.95
C ASP A 22 24.15 -13.85 17.25
N ARG A 23 25.02 -14.75 16.77
CA ARG A 23 26.47 -14.69 16.99
C ARG A 23 27.19 -14.44 15.67
N CYS A 24 28.40 -13.91 15.75
CA CYS A 24 29.30 -13.67 14.61
C CYS A 24 29.85 -15.01 14.05
N THR A 25 28.96 -15.89 13.57
CA THR A 25 29.26 -17.24 13.11
C THR A 25 29.25 -17.32 11.59
N LYS A 26 29.93 -18.34 11.04
CA LYS A 26 29.85 -18.64 9.61
C LYS A 26 28.40 -18.80 9.15
N PHE A 27 27.56 -19.48 9.93
CA PHE A 27 26.14 -19.64 9.64
C PHE A 27 25.40 -18.29 9.54
N PHE A 28 25.65 -17.35 10.45
CA PHE A 28 25.07 -16.01 10.38
C PHE A 28 25.52 -15.26 9.12
N TYR A 29 26.80 -15.31 8.77
CA TYR A 29 27.31 -14.73 7.53
C TYR A 29 26.76 -15.43 6.28
N ASP A 30 26.60 -16.76 6.29
CA ASP A 30 26.01 -17.50 5.18
C ASP A 30 24.53 -17.09 4.97
N VAL A 31 23.78 -16.80 6.03
CA VAL A 31 22.42 -16.24 5.92
C VAL A 31 22.45 -14.82 5.34
N ILE A 32 23.42 -13.98 5.75
CA ILE A 32 23.61 -12.65 5.16
C ILE A 32 23.94 -12.77 3.67
N LEU A 33 24.89 -13.63 3.30
CA LEU A 33 25.29 -13.88 1.91
C LEU A 33 24.14 -14.42 1.08
N THR A 34 23.33 -15.33 1.64
CA THR A 34 22.13 -15.85 0.98
C THR A 34 21.10 -14.74 0.73
N ARG A 35 20.89 -13.86 1.71
CA ARG A 35 20.02 -12.68 1.56
C ARG A 35 20.58 -11.69 0.54
N GLN A 36 21.88 -11.43 0.56
CA GLN A 36 22.56 -10.57 -0.40
C GLN A 36 22.45 -11.15 -1.80
N HIS A 37 22.66 -12.45 -1.99
CA HIS A 37 22.50 -13.12 -3.28
C HIS A 37 21.05 -13.07 -3.78
N ARG A 38 20.06 -13.29 -2.90
CA ARG A 38 18.63 -13.22 -3.26
C ARG A 38 18.18 -11.81 -3.64
N ASN A 39 18.75 -10.80 -2.99
CA ASN A 39 18.45 -9.39 -3.25
C ASN A 39 19.35 -8.77 -4.31
N SER A 40 20.42 -9.47 -4.71
CA SER A 40 21.32 -9.02 -5.77
C SER A 40 20.58 -9.05 -7.09
N ILE A 41 20.85 -8.05 -7.90
CA ILE A 41 20.30 -7.90 -9.24
C ILE A 41 21.46 -8.18 -10.20
N PRO A 42 21.66 -9.43 -10.64
CA PRO A 42 22.76 -9.77 -11.53
C PRO A 42 22.51 -9.29 -12.96
N SER A 43 21.24 -9.17 -13.35
CA SER A 43 20.83 -8.66 -14.65
C SER A 43 19.40 -8.11 -14.59
N LEU A 44 19.09 -7.19 -15.50
CA LEU A 44 17.78 -6.59 -15.69
C LEU A 44 17.41 -6.60 -17.17
N LEU A 45 16.14 -6.85 -17.47
CA LEU A 45 15.55 -6.50 -18.75
C LEU A 45 15.24 -5.00 -18.73
N ASN A 46 15.89 -4.25 -19.62
CA ASN A 46 15.61 -2.84 -19.81
C ASN A 46 14.23 -2.63 -20.46
N THR A 47 13.80 -1.37 -20.58
CA THR A 47 12.52 -1.02 -21.21
C THR A 47 12.38 -1.45 -22.68
N GLU A 48 13.49 -1.72 -23.37
CA GLU A 48 13.55 -2.17 -24.76
C GLU A 48 13.56 -3.70 -24.89
N GLY A 49 13.52 -4.43 -23.77
CA GLY A 49 13.55 -5.89 -23.74
C GLY A 49 14.94 -6.51 -23.89
N ARG A 50 16.01 -5.71 -23.83
CA ARG A 50 17.40 -6.17 -23.81
C ARG A 50 17.82 -6.53 -22.39
N LEU A 51 18.50 -7.67 -22.25
CA LEU A 51 19.11 -8.08 -20.99
C LEU A 51 20.41 -7.29 -20.77
N VAL A 52 20.43 -6.55 -19.67
CA VAL A 52 21.54 -5.73 -19.18
C VAL A 52 22.16 -6.45 -18.00
N GLY A 53 23.47 -6.70 -18.05
CA GLY A 53 24.22 -7.37 -16.97
C GLY A 53 25.41 -6.57 -16.46
N ASP A 54 25.77 -5.48 -17.14
CA ASP A 54 26.84 -4.60 -16.68
C ASP A 54 26.36 -3.77 -15.46
N PRO A 55 27.12 -3.72 -14.35
CA PRO A 55 26.71 -3.00 -13.16
C PRO A 55 26.44 -1.51 -13.40
N VAL A 56 27.16 -0.85 -14.30
CA VAL A 56 26.95 0.59 -14.59
C VAL A 56 25.66 0.77 -15.36
N GLU A 57 25.43 -0.03 -16.40
CA GLU A 57 24.17 -0.01 -17.16
C GLU A 57 22.95 -0.30 -16.26
N ILE A 58 23.06 -1.24 -15.31
CA ILE A 58 22.00 -1.53 -14.31
C ILE A 58 21.69 -0.30 -13.46
N GLN A 59 22.72 0.43 -13.00
CA GLN A 59 22.55 1.62 -12.16
C GLN A 59 21.87 2.74 -12.93
N GLU A 60 22.32 3.01 -14.16
CA GLU A 60 21.74 4.03 -15.03
C GLU A 60 20.28 3.71 -15.37
N GLU A 61 19.98 2.45 -15.69
CA GLU A 61 18.62 2.01 -15.99
C GLU A 61 17.69 2.16 -14.78
N ALA A 62 18.17 1.82 -13.58
CA ALA A 62 17.40 1.99 -12.36
C ALA A 62 17.07 3.47 -12.08
N VAL A 63 18.07 4.35 -12.21
CA VAL A 63 17.88 5.79 -12.02
C VAL A 63 16.91 6.34 -13.07
N ARG A 64 17.08 5.99 -14.34
CA ARG A 64 16.19 6.39 -15.43
C ARG A 64 14.75 5.95 -15.16
N PHE A 65 14.55 4.67 -14.88
CA PHE A 65 13.22 4.09 -14.63
C PHE A 65 12.48 4.78 -13.49
N TYR A 66 13.12 5.02 -12.34
CA TYR A 66 12.46 5.67 -11.21
C TYR A 66 12.28 7.17 -11.42
N THR A 67 13.20 7.82 -12.14
CA THR A 67 13.04 9.22 -12.55
C THR A 67 11.79 9.35 -13.41
N ASP A 68 11.64 8.52 -14.44
CA ASP A 68 10.47 8.53 -15.34
C ASP A 68 9.18 8.10 -14.60
N LEU A 69 9.27 7.12 -13.70
CA LEU A 69 8.14 6.69 -12.90
C LEU A 69 7.59 7.81 -12.01
N TYR A 70 8.46 8.66 -11.47
CA TYR A 70 8.05 9.74 -10.57
C TYR A 70 7.88 11.10 -11.24
N GLN A 71 8.09 11.20 -12.55
CA GLN A 71 7.69 12.38 -13.32
C GLN A 71 6.16 12.45 -13.45
N GLN A 72 5.65 13.66 -13.30
CA GLN A 72 4.22 13.97 -13.36
C GLN A 72 3.74 13.95 -14.81
N THR A 73 2.60 13.29 -15.03
CA THR A 73 1.80 13.42 -16.25
C THR A 73 0.76 14.52 -16.04
N ASP A 74 0.40 15.27 -17.07
CA ASP A 74 -0.56 16.39 -16.97
C ASP A 74 -1.88 15.96 -16.32
N TYR A 75 -2.06 16.31 -15.04
CA TYR A 75 -3.31 16.08 -14.31
C TYR A 75 -4.18 17.33 -14.39
N THR A 76 -5.48 17.13 -14.60
CA THR A 76 -6.43 18.24 -14.60
C THR A 76 -6.63 18.70 -13.15
N SER A 77 -6.27 19.94 -12.83
CA SER A 77 -6.48 20.55 -11.52
C SER A 77 -7.96 20.80 -11.30
N THR A 78 -8.70 19.76 -10.90
CA THR A 78 -10.13 19.86 -10.62
C THR A 78 -10.35 19.63 -9.13
N PHE A 79 -11.00 20.59 -8.47
CA PHE A 79 -11.32 20.46 -7.06
C PHE A 79 -12.35 19.35 -6.86
N PRO A 80 -12.12 18.39 -5.93
CA PRO A 80 -13.07 17.30 -5.70
C PRO A 80 -14.34 17.82 -5.01
N ALA A 81 -15.34 18.21 -5.80
CA ALA A 81 -16.61 18.74 -5.29
C ALA A 81 -17.44 17.73 -4.47
N LEU A 82 -17.11 16.43 -4.56
CA LEU A 82 -17.90 15.35 -3.99
C LEU A 82 -17.72 15.15 -2.46
N VAL A 83 -16.71 15.78 -1.85
CA VAL A 83 -16.31 15.48 -0.45
C VAL A 83 -16.90 16.48 0.50
N THR A 84 -18.20 16.33 0.79
CA THR A 84 -18.93 17.29 1.63
C THR A 84 -19.54 16.67 2.89
N LYS A 85 -19.39 15.34 3.09
CA LYS A 85 -20.10 14.63 4.18
C LYS A 85 -19.25 14.25 5.40
N ARG A 86 -17.94 14.04 5.24
CA ARG A 86 -17.02 13.66 6.32
C ARG A 86 -15.93 14.71 6.47
N LEU A 87 -16.19 15.69 7.32
CA LEU A 87 -15.32 16.83 7.53
C LEU A 87 -14.51 16.67 8.83
N VAL A 88 -13.29 17.19 8.82
CA VAL A 88 -12.49 17.36 10.03
C VAL A 88 -13.19 18.38 10.92
N SER A 89 -13.45 17.99 12.17
CA SER A 89 -14.06 18.90 13.14
C SER A 89 -13.05 19.95 13.61
N HIS A 90 -13.54 21.06 14.17
CA HIS A 90 -12.68 22.06 14.81
C HIS A 90 -11.78 21.44 15.90
N HIS A 91 -12.32 20.50 16.67
CA HIS A 91 -11.54 19.74 17.65
C HIS A 91 -10.46 18.88 16.98
N GLY A 92 -10.78 18.22 15.86
CA GLY A 92 -9.81 17.48 15.06
C GLY A 92 -8.66 18.35 14.57
N ASN A 93 -8.95 19.52 13.99
CA ASN A 93 -7.90 20.47 13.58
C ASN A 93 -7.07 20.98 14.78
N SER A 94 -7.71 21.22 15.93
CA SER A 94 -6.99 21.60 17.15
C SER A 94 -6.01 20.52 17.61
N LEU A 95 -6.37 19.23 17.48
CA LEU A 95 -5.50 18.09 17.77
C LEU A 95 -4.33 18.02 16.78
N LEU A 96 -4.59 18.16 15.48
CA LEU A 96 -3.56 18.14 14.44
C LEU A 96 -2.51 19.24 14.63
N LEU A 97 -2.94 20.41 15.12
CA LEU A 97 -2.11 21.59 15.26
C LEU A 97 -1.52 21.81 16.66
N ALA A 98 -1.80 20.92 17.61
CA ALA A 98 -1.31 21.05 18.98
C ALA A 98 0.22 21.27 19.02
N PRO A 99 0.75 22.06 19.97
CA PRO A 99 2.19 22.18 20.16
C PRO A 99 2.84 20.82 20.44
N VAL A 100 4.03 20.59 19.89
CA VAL A 100 4.78 19.34 20.10
C VAL A 100 5.41 19.32 21.48
N LYS A 101 5.18 18.25 22.23
CA LYS A 101 5.75 18.05 23.56
C LYS A 101 6.91 17.06 23.56
N MET A 102 7.81 17.23 24.53
CA MET A 102 8.99 16.38 24.71
C MET A 102 8.60 14.91 24.91
N GLU A 103 7.56 14.65 25.69
CA GLU A 103 7.11 13.30 26.03
C GLU A 103 6.60 12.55 24.80
N GLU A 104 5.96 13.25 23.85
CA GLU A 104 5.49 12.65 22.60
C GLU A 104 6.66 12.18 21.73
N VAL A 105 7.69 13.03 21.62
CA VAL A 105 8.90 12.77 20.84
C VAL A 105 9.71 11.63 21.47
N GLU A 106 9.91 11.69 22.79
CA GLU A 106 10.62 10.65 23.53
C GLU A 106 9.94 9.30 23.40
N ASP A 107 8.61 9.24 23.53
CA ASP A 107 7.86 8.00 23.38
C ASP A 107 8.04 7.38 21.98
N ILE A 108 8.08 8.19 20.91
CA ILE A 108 8.37 7.72 19.55
C ILE A 108 9.77 7.13 19.46
N VAL A 109 10.78 7.85 19.96
CA VAL A 109 12.17 7.41 19.90
C VAL A 109 12.37 6.13 20.71
N MET A 110 11.82 6.06 21.93
CA MET A 110 11.98 4.93 22.84
C MET A 110 11.22 3.67 22.38
N LYS A 111 10.10 3.81 21.67
CA LYS A 111 9.37 2.65 21.11
C LYS A 111 9.90 2.18 19.75
N ALA A 112 10.70 2.99 19.04
CA ALA A 112 11.22 2.62 17.72
C ALA A 112 12.09 1.35 17.78
N ASN A 113 11.92 0.42 16.82
CA ASN A 113 12.78 -0.77 16.76
C ASN A 113 14.23 -0.33 16.42
N PRO A 114 15.24 -0.63 17.27
CA PRO A 114 16.63 -0.18 17.09
C PRO A 114 17.34 -0.82 15.90
N ASN A 115 16.82 -1.95 15.39
CA ASN A 115 17.46 -2.75 14.33
C ASN A 115 16.94 -2.40 12.92
N LYS A 116 16.22 -1.29 12.77
CA LYS A 116 15.74 -0.81 11.47
C LYS A 116 16.89 -0.15 10.70
N ALA A 117 16.90 -0.33 9.38
CA ALA A 117 17.88 0.29 8.51
C ALA A 117 17.82 1.83 8.60
N PRO A 118 18.98 2.52 8.60
CA PRO A 118 19.05 3.98 8.59
C PRO A 118 18.66 4.55 7.21
N GLY A 119 18.44 5.85 7.18
CA GLY A 119 18.34 6.61 5.92
C GLY A 119 19.72 7.03 5.41
N PRO A 120 19.76 7.98 4.45
CA PRO A 120 21.00 8.54 3.91
C PRO A 120 21.99 9.11 4.93
N ASP A 121 21.51 9.59 6.08
CA ASP A 121 22.35 10.14 7.14
C ASP A 121 23.14 9.08 7.93
N GLY A 122 22.82 7.80 7.75
CA GLY A 122 23.45 6.68 8.46
C GLY A 122 23.02 6.51 9.92
N PHE A 123 22.16 7.39 10.47
CA PHE A 123 21.75 7.35 11.86
C PHE A 123 20.47 6.52 12.05
N SER A 124 20.61 5.37 12.73
CA SER A 124 19.48 4.50 13.05
C SER A 124 18.73 4.97 14.29
N SER A 125 17.52 4.46 14.50
CA SER A 125 16.77 4.63 15.75
C SER A 125 17.58 4.20 16.99
N GLY A 126 18.42 3.17 16.87
CA GLY A 126 19.31 2.72 17.93
C GLY A 126 20.35 3.78 18.33
N PHE A 127 20.87 4.55 17.37
CA PHE A 127 21.76 5.68 17.65
C PHE A 127 21.07 6.75 18.50
N PHE A 128 19.86 7.17 18.10
CA PHE A 128 19.09 8.18 18.84
C PHE A 128 18.71 7.73 20.24
N LYS A 129 18.30 6.45 20.40
CA LYS A 129 18.02 5.86 21.71
C LYS A 129 19.22 5.90 22.64
N ARG A 130 20.38 5.45 22.15
CA ARG A 130 21.61 5.36 22.96
C ARG A 130 22.12 6.72 23.40
N HIS A 131 21.98 7.75 22.55
CA HIS A 131 22.49 9.10 22.80
C HIS A 131 21.39 10.09 23.17
N TRP A 132 20.21 9.61 23.59
CA TRP A 132 19.04 10.46 23.85
C TRP A 132 19.31 11.56 24.88
N GLY A 133 20.10 11.27 25.91
CA GLY A 133 20.45 12.22 26.96
C GLY A 133 21.06 13.52 26.43
N VAL A 134 21.81 13.44 25.32
CA VAL A 134 22.46 14.59 24.66
C VAL A 134 21.59 15.14 23.53
N LEU A 135 20.96 14.26 22.74
CA LEU A 135 20.26 14.64 21.51
C LEU A 135 18.86 15.22 21.74
N LYS A 136 18.21 14.91 22.87
CA LYS A 136 16.80 15.22 23.11
C LYS A 136 16.40 16.67 22.84
N ALA A 137 17.21 17.63 23.29
CA ALA A 137 16.90 19.05 23.14
C ALA A 137 16.94 19.49 21.67
N HIS A 138 17.94 19.01 20.92
CA HIS A 138 18.09 19.30 19.49
C HIS A 138 16.99 18.63 18.68
N VAL A 139 16.69 17.36 18.95
CA VAL A 139 15.61 16.63 18.26
C VAL A 139 14.27 17.31 18.50
N LEU A 140 13.96 17.69 19.75
CA LEU A 140 12.73 18.40 20.06
C LEU A 140 12.64 19.74 19.32
N ALA A 141 13.71 20.54 19.34
CA ALA A 141 13.74 21.83 18.65
C ALA A 141 13.50 21.68 17.15
N THR A 142 14.16 20.72 16.49
CA THR A 142 13.97 20.45 15.05
C THR A 142 12.56 20.00 14.73
N VAL A 143 11.96 19.12 15.55
CA VAL A 143 10.57 18.69 15.34
C VAL A 143 9.62 19.86 15.57
N GLN A 144 9.81 20.67 16.62
CA GLN A 144 8.99 21.84 16.89
C GLN A 144 9.06 22.87 15.77
N GLU A 145 10.25 23.19 15.28
CA GLU A 145 10.47 24.09 14.15
C GLU A 145 9.71 23.63 12.91
N PHE A 146 9.78 22.35 12.56
CA PHE A 146 8.98 21.79 11.46
C PHE A 146 7.47 21.99 11.68
N PHE A 147 6.96 21.78 12.90
CA PHE A 147 5.54 21.99 13.18
C PHE A 147 5.15 23.47 13.21
N VAL A 148 6.05 24.40 13.52
CA VAL A 148 5.75 25.84 13.50
C VAL A 148 5.83 26.39 12.08
N GLU A 149 6.96 26.17 11.40
CA GLU A 149 7.28 26.77 10.10
C GLU A 149 6.72 25.97 8.92
N GLY A 150 6.43 24.68 9.10
CA GLY A 150 5.97 23.80 8.03
C GLY A 150 7.06 23.47 6.99
N ARG A 151 8.33 23.62 7.35
CA ARG A 151 9.49 23.38 6.47
C ARG A 151 10.44 22.35 7.04
N LEU A 152 11.03 21.54 6.17
CA LEU A 152 12.06 20.57 6.52
C LEU A 152 13.41 21.01 5.95
N LEU A 153 14.49 20.67 6.65
CA LEU A 153 15.82 20.71 6.05
C LEU A 153 15.88 19.71 4.89
N LYS A 154 16.49 20.12 3.76
CA LYS A 154 16.50 19.31 2.54
C LYS A 154 17.15 17.94 2.76
N GLU A 155 18.23 17.92 3.53
CA GLU A 155 19.00 16.74 3.90
C GLU A 155 18.16 15.78 4.74
N MET A 156 17.28 16.30 5.60
CA MET A 156 16.40 15.50 6.45
C MET A 156 15.41 14.69 5.62
N ASN A 157 14.98 15.20 4.46
CA ASN A 157 14.03 14.52 3.59
C ASN A 157 14.68 13.75 2.41
N HIS A 158 16.01 13.68 2.36
CA HIS A 158 16.71 12.78 1.43
C HIS A 158 16.36 11.32 1.78
N THR A 159 16.07 10.52 0.76
CA THR A 159 15.53 9.17 0.92
C THR A 159 16.24 8.19 0.00
N PHE A 160 16.64 7.04 0.54
CA PHE A 160 17.10 5.94 -0.29
C PHE A 160 15.95 5.06 -0.75
N LEU A 161 15.96 4.65 -2.02
CA LEU A 161 15.04 3.66 -2.58
C LEU A 161 15.74 2.32 -2.66
N THR A 162 15.40 1.40 -1.77
CA THR A 162 15.87 0.01 -1.85
C THR A 162 14.85 -0.83 -2.61
N MET A 163 15.32 -1.70 -3.50
CA MET A 163 14.44 -2.55 -4.30
C MET A 163 14.25 -3.90 -3.62
N VAL A 164 13.00 -4.28 -3.39
CA VAL A 164 12.64 -5.58 -2.84
C VAL A 164 11.89 -6.38 -3.91
N PRO A 165 12.36 -7.58 -4.32
CA PRO A 165 11.70 -8.36 -5.36
C PRO A 165 10.29 -8.79 -4.92
N LYS A 166 9.31 -8.67 -5.83
CA LYS A 166 7.91 -9.12 -5.60
C LYS A 166 7.77 -10.64 -5.72
N LYS A 167 8.65 -11.27 -6.50
CA LYS A 167 8.64 -12.70 -6.83
C LYS A 167 10.08 -13.18 -7.00
N GLU A 168 10.28 -14.48 -6.92
CA GLU A 168 11.58 -15.08 -7.22
C GLU A 168 11.91 -14.95 -8.71
N GLY A 169 13.19 -14.74 -9.03
CA GLY A 169 13.63 -14.50 -10.41
C GLY A 169 13.06 -13.21 -11.01
N ALA A 170 12.93 -12.14 -10.22
CA ALA A 170 12.53 -10.83 -10.74
C ALA A 170 13.55 -10.32 -11.78
N THR A 171 13.11 -10.16 -13.03
CA THR A 171 13.99 -9.78 -14.15
C THR A 171 13.77 -8.35 -14.64
N SER A 172 12.70 -7.68 -14.24
CA SER A 172 12.38 -6.30 -14.64
C SER A 172 12.21 -5.42 -13.40
N LEU A 173 12.59 -4.14 -13.50
CA LEU A 173 12.37 -3.16 -12.42
C LEU A 173 10.90 -3.01 -12.00
N ALA A 174 9.95 -3.36 -12.88
CA ALA A 174 8.53 -3.40 -12.52
C ALA A 174 8.17 -4.52 -11.52
N ASP A 175 8.98 -5.58 -11.46
CA ASP A 175 8.86 -6.71 -10.53
C ASP A 175 9.47 -6.41 -9.15
N PHE A 176 10.03 -5.22 -8.94
CA PHE A 176 10.52 -4.79 -7.64
C PHE A 176 9.55 -3.81 -6.97
N ARG A 177 9.54 -3.79 -5.64
CA ARG A 177 8.91 -2.75 -4.82
C ARG A 177 9.99 -1.76 -4.39
N PRO A 178 9.84 -0.45 -4.67
CA PRO A 178 10.71 0.55 -4.10
C PRO A 178 10.33 0.79 -2.64
N ILE A 179 11.21 0.45 -1.70
CA ILE A 179 11.03 0.78 -0.29
C ILE A 179 11.86 2.02 0.04
N ALA A 180 11.20 3.04 0.56
CA ALA A 180 11.77 4.32 0.96
C ALA A 180 12.42 4.23 2.36
N CYS A 181 13.74 4.19 2.39
CA CYS A 181 14.55 4.33 3.60
C CYS A 181 14.77 5.82 3.90
N CYS A 182 13.83 6.41 4.64
CA CYS A 182 13.93 7.81 5.09
C CYS A 182 14.80 7.94 6.34
N ASN A 183 15.42 9.11 6.54
CA ASN A 183 16.17 9.45 7.75
C ASN A 183 15.30 9.31 9.02
N PHE A 184 15.91 8.87 10.12
CA PHE A 184 15.14 8.61 11.34
C PHE A 184 14.60 9.89 11.97
N LEU A 185 15.31 11.01 11.85
CA LEU A 185 14.82 12.31 12.33
C LEU A 185 13.52 12.70 11.60
N TYR A 186 13.44 12.52 10.28
CA TYR A 186 12.19 12.65 9.51
C TYR A 186 11.13 11.64 9.99
N LYS A 187 11.57 10.40 10.23
CA LYS A 187 10.88 9.31 10.96
C LYS A 187 10.02 9.81 12.12
N ILE A 188 10.65 10.60 13.00
CA ILE A 188 10.04 11.10 14.23
C ILE A 188 8.91 12.08 13.90
N SER A 189 9.16 13.06 13.02
CA SER A 189 8.16 14.04 12.61
C SER A 189 6.92 13.38 12.00
N THR A 190 7.10 12.44 11.06
CA THR A 190 5.93 11.78 10.45
C THR A 190 5.24 10.79 11.38
N HIS A 191 5.95 10.10 12.26
CA HIS A 191 5.30 9.30 13.30
C HIS A 191 4.42 10.16 14.21
N LEU A 192 4.88 11.35 14.58
CA LEU A 192 4.06 12.28 15.37
C LEU A 192 2.83 12.73 14.57
N MET A 193 3.00 13.02 13.27
CA MET A 193 1.87 13.34 12.40
C MET A 193 0.86 12.19 12.33
N CYS A 194 1.32 10.95 12.18
CA CYS A 194 0.48 9.76 12.18
C CYS A 194 -0.33 9.61 13.46
N ARG A 195 0.26 9.83 14.63
CA ARG A 195 -0.46 9.77 15.91
C ARG A 195 -1.61 10.76 15.98
N ARG A 196 -1.41 11.97 15.44
CA ARG A 196 -2.47 12.99 15.37
C ARG A 196 -3.55 12.63 14.36
N MET A 197 -3.15 12.13 13.20
CA MET A 197 -4.08 11.60 12.19
C MET A 197 -4.94 10.46 12.76
N GLU A 198 -4.32 9.52 13.47
CA GLU A 198 -5.00 8.36 14.07
C GLU A 198 -6.20 8.78 14.94
N GLY A 199 -6.08 9.89 15.66
CA GLY A 199 -7.16 10.44 16.50
C GLY A 199 -8.39 10.94 15.74
N ILE A 200 -8.28 11.19 14.43
CA ILE A 200 -9.39 11.71 13.60
C ILE A 200 -9.82 10.75 12.49
N MET A 201 -8.99 9.78 12.11
CA MET A 201 -9.23 8.90 10.96
C MET A 201 -10.58 8.18 10.99
N GLN A 202 -11.04 7.73 12.18
CA GLN A 202 -12.30 6.99 12.29
C GLN A 202 -13.52 7.80 11.85
N GLY A 203 -13.50 9.13 12.04
CA GLY A 203 -14.58 10.03 11.61
C GLY A 203 -14.51 10.40 10.13
N LEU A 204 -13.32 10.31 9.53
CA LEU A 204 -13.06 10.72 8.15
C LEU A 204 -13.29 9.60 7.14
N VAL A 205 -13.15 8.34 7.56
CA VAL A 205 -13.12 7.20 6.65
C VAL A 205 -14.31 6.26 6.88
N SER A 206 -14.95 5.85 5.80
CA SER A 206 -16.10 4.94 5.77
C SER A 206 -15.74 3.54 6.26
N GLN A 207 -16.74 2.78 6.72
CA GLN A 207 -16.54 1.44 7.30
C GLN A 207 -16.06 0.39 6.28
N ASN A 208 -16.15 0.70 4.99
CA ASN A 208 -15.68 -0.15 3.88
C ASN A 208 -14.14 -0.26 3.83
N GLN A 209 -13.42 0.63 4.51
CA GLN A 209 -11.97 0.60 4.65
C GLN A 209 -11.58 -0.01 6.00
N ALA A 210 -10.91 -1.16 5.96
CA ALA A 210 -10.38 -1.82 7.15
C ALA A 210 -8.99 -1.31 7.55
N ALA A 211 -8.14 -1.14 6.54
CA ALA A 211 -6.70 -1.02 6.73
C ALA A 211 -6.31 0.37 7.28
N PHE A 212 -5.30 0.38 8.15
CA PHE A 212 -4.69 1.58 8.75
C PHE A 212 -5.61 2.46 9.60
N ILE A 213 -6.78 1.95 10.02
CA ILE A 213 -7.67 2.61 10.96
C ILE A 213 -7.63 1.87 12.29
N LYS A 214 -7.25 2.58 13.36
CA LYS A 214 -7.19 2.00 14.70
C LYS A 214 -8.54 1.39 15.09
N GLY A 215 -8.51 0.16 15.59
CA GLY A 215 -9.71 -0.55 16.05
C GLY A 215 -10.53 -1.22 14.94
N ARG A 216 -10.11 -1.13 13.67
CA ARG A 216 -10.67 -1.93 12.58
C ARG A 216 -9.74 -3.11 12.28
N SER A 217 -10.32 -4.29 12.10
CA SER A 217 -9.56 -5.49 11.76
C SER A 217 -9.71 -5.83 10.28
N ILE A 218 -8.57 -6.06 9.61
CA ILE A 218 -8.55 -6.64 8.26
C ILE A 218 -9.19 -8.02 8.27
N ALA A 219 -9.00 -8.79 9.35
CA ALA A 219 -9.59 -10.12 9.49
C ALA A 219 -11.13 -10.08 9.52
N GLU A 220 -11.74 -9.04 10.10
CA GLU A 220 -13.20 -8.86 10.08
C GLU A 220 -13.71 -8.60 8.67
N HIS A 221 -12.99 -7.78 7.89
CA HIS A 221 -13.33 -7.57 6.49
C HIS A 221 -13.14 -8.85 5.69
N SER A 222 -12.08 -9.62 5.92
CA SER A 222 -11.85 -10.92 5.27
C SER A 222 -12.97 -11.92 5.60
N LEU A 223 -13.44 -11.94 6.85
CA LEU A 223 -14.60 -12.74 7.23
C LEU A 223 -15.88 -12.25 6.54
N LEU A 224 -16.08 -10.93 6.47
CA LEU A 224 -17.21 -10.34 5.76
C LEU A 224 -17.19 -10.71 4.27
N ALA A 225 -16.04 -10.60 3.61
CA ALA A 225 -15.86 -11.03 2.22
C ALA A 225 -16.15 -12.53 2.06
N HIS A 226 -15.68 -13.37 2.99
CA HIS A 226 -15.97 -14.81 2.96
C HIS A 226 -17.46 -15.11 3.11
N GLU A 227 -18.14 -14.43 4.02
CA GLU A 227 -19.58 -14.53 4.24
C GLU A 227 -20.37 -14.11 3.00
N MET A 228 -19.96 -13.01 2.37
CA MET A 228 -20.55 -12.53 1.13
C MET A 228 -20.41 -13.53 -0.01
N VAL A 229 -19.27 -14.23 -0.08
CA VAL A 229 -19.04 -15.29 -1.06
C VAL A 229 -19.86 -16.54 -0.77
N ARG A 230 -20.09 -16.87 0.49
CA ARG A 230 -21.03 -17.90 0.88
C ARG A 230 -22.45 -17.55 0.44
N GLU A 231 -22.88 -16.31 0.65
CA GLU A 231 -24.16 -15.81 0.15
C GLU A 231 -24.24 -15.82 -1.39
N PHE A 232 -23.13 -15.58 -2.10
CA PHE A 232 -23.08 -15.74 -3.56
C PHE A 232 -23.42 -17.16 -4.03
N SER A 233 -23.12 -18.16 -3.21
CA SER A 233 -23.33 -19.58 -3.53
C SER A 233 -24.77 -20.05 -3.31
N LYS A 234 -25.60 -19.27 -2.61
CA LYS A 234 -27.01 -19.61 -2.40
C LYS A 234 -27.85 -19.33 -3.65
N PRO A 235 -28.85 -20.21 -3.97
CA PRO A 235 -29.79 -19.97 -5.05
C PRO A 235 -30.60 -18.69 -4.79
N GLY A 236 -30.67 -17.79 -5.79
CA GLY A 236 -31.38 -16.51 -5.63
C GLY A 236 -30.92 -15.38 -6.55
N GLY A 237 -30.98 -15.60 -7.87
CA GLY A 237 -30.64 -14.59 -8.89
C GLY A 237 -29.15 -14.51 -9.22
N MET A 238 -28.82 -13.79 -10.30
CA MET A 238 -27.44 -13.56 -10.71
C MET A 238 -26.75 -12.52 -9.81
N LYS A 239 -25.48 -12.76 -9.49
CA LYS A 239 -24.68 -11.96 -8.56
C LYS A 239 -23.28 -11.73 -9.14
N ALA A 240 -22.68 -10.55 -8.94
CA ALA A 240 -21.34 -10.25 -9.44
C ALA A 240 -20.43 -9.65 -8.37
N CYS A 241 -19.18 -10.04 -8.44
CA CYS A 241 -18.10 -9.55 -7.61
C CYS A 241 -16.94 -9.13 -8.52
N VAL A 242 -16.45 -7.91 -8.38
CA VAL A 242 -15.36 -7.36 -9.20
C VAL A 242 -14.15 -7.14 -8.32
N LYS A 243 -13.06 -7.85 -8.60
CA LYS A 243 -11.76 -7.55 -8.01
C LYS A 243 -11.05 -6.52 -8.89
N LEU A 244 -10.68 -5.39 -8.30
CA LEU A 244 -9.95 -4.31 -8.94
C LEU A 244 -8.58 -4.19 -8.28
N ASP A 245 -7.53 -4.20 -9.09
CA ASP A 245 -6.13 -4.03 -8.66
C ASP A 245 -5.64 -2.68 -9.18
N LEU A 246 -5.05 -1.85 -8.32
CA LEU A 246 -4.48 -0.55 -8.72
C LEU A 246 -3.01 -0.68 -9.11
N ARG A 247 -2.64 -0.12 -10.26
CA ARG A 247 -1.27 -0.18 -10.75
C ARG A 247 -0.37 0.77 -9.95
N LYS A 248 0.58 0.21 -9.19
CA LYS A 248 1.62 0.97 -8.48
C LYS A 248 1.01 2.13 -7.67
N ALA A 249 0.04 1.80 -6.81
CA ALA A 249 -0.82 2.80 -6.18
C ALA A 249 -0.04 3.87 -5.42
N TYR A 250 0.94 3.46 -4.59
CA TYR A 250 1.81 4.42 -3.91
C TYR A 250 2.66 5.24 -4.88
N ASP A 251 3.21 4.68 -5.96
CA ASP A 251 4.12 5.42 -6.85
C ASP A 251 3.42 6.44 -7.77
N THR A 252 2.11 6.31 -7.98
CA THR A 252 1.37 7.05 -9.03
C THR A 252 0.36 8.06 -8.51
N ASP A 253 0.18 8.15 -7.20
CA ASP A 253 -0.76 9.05 -6.53
C ASP A 253 -0.52 10.54 -6.86
N ASN A 254 -1.59 11.28 -7.14
CA ASN A 254 -1.53 12.71 -7.42
C ASN A 254 -1.57 13.53 -6.12
N ARG A 255 -0.41 14.07 -5.76
CA ARG A 255 -0.21 14.86 -4.52
C ARG A 255 -1.01 16.15 -4.49
N ASP A 256 -1.20 16.80 -5.65
CA ASP A 256 -1.99 18.03 -5.72
C ASP A 256 -3.48 17.71 -5.50
N PHE A 257 -3.96 16.62 -6.08
CA PHE A 257 -5.31 16.11 -5.79
C PHE A 257 -5.48 15.78 -4.31
N LEU A 258 -4.51 15.10 -3.68
CA LEU A 258 -4.54 14.82 -2.25
C LEU A 258 -4.62 16.11 -1.41
N CYS A 259 -3.85 17.15 -1.75
CA CYS A 259 -3.91 18.43 -1.03
C CYS A 259 -5.28 19.11 -1.19
N HIS A 260 -5.85 19.14 -2.39
CA HIS A 260 -7.20 19.66 -2.64
C HIS A 260 -8.29 18.84 -1.94
N LEU A 261 -8.12 17.52 -1.88
CA LEU A 261 -9.00 16.62 -1.15
C LEU A 261 -8.98 16.93 0.35
N MET A 262 -7.80 17.11 0.95
CA MET A 262 -7.68 17.50 2.35
C MET A 262 -8.32 18.87 2.63
N LEU A 263 -8.17 19.84 1.73
CA LEU A 263 -8.87 21.12 1.83
C LEU A 263 -10.39 20.92 1.82
N ALA A 264 -10.91 20.12 0.88
CA ALA A 264 -12.34 19.80 0.79
C ALA A 264 -12.87 19.08 2.04
N MET A 265 -12.04 18.22 2.65
CA MET A 265 -12.34 17.53 3.92
C MET A 265 -12.25 18.45 5.14
N GLY A 266 -11.87 19.73 5.00
CA GLY A 266 -11.82 20.70 6.09
C GLY A 266 -10.55 20.60 6.96
N PHE A 267 -9.48 20.00 6.46
CA PHE A 267 -8.17 20.09 7.15
C PHE A 267 -7.68 21.54 7.15
N ASP A 268 -7.10 21.97 8.28
CA ASP A 268 -6.46 23.29 8.38
C ASP A 268 -5.28 23.39 7.40
N GLU A 269 -5.16 24.52 6.71
CA GLU A 269 -4.13 24.76 5.70
C GLU A 269 -2.71 24.56 6.23
N ARG A 270 -2.45 24.91 7.50
CA ARG A 270 -1.13 24.72 8.13
C ARG A 270 -0.76 23.24 8.20
N TRP A 271 -1.75 22.37 8.43
CA TRP A 271 -1.53 20.93 8.41
C TRP A 271 -1.21 20.45 6.99
N ILE A 272 -1.95 20.96 6.00
CA ILE A 272 -1.75 20.61 4.59
C ILE A 272 -0.37 21.05 4.11
N VAL A 273 0.12 22.23 4.53
CA VAL A 273 1.48 22.70 4.25
C VAL A 273 2.52 21.71 4.79
N ARG A 274 2.37 21.23 6.03
CA ARG A 274 3.28 20.22 6.62
C ARG A 274 3.26 18.89 5.85
N VAL A 275 2.07 18.42 5.46
CA VAL A 275 1.92 17.21 4.64
C VAL A 275 2.58 17.40 3.28
N ARG A 276 2.33 18.53 2.63
CA ARG A 276 2.90 18.88 1.33
C ARG A 276 4.42 18.95 1.39
N GLU A 277 4.98 19.56 2.44
CA GLU A 277 6.43 19.57 2.67
C GLU A 277 6.97 18.14 2.74
N CYS A 278 6.32 17.25 3.49
CA CYS A 278 6.73 15.85 3.62
C CYS A 278 6.72 15.11 2.27
N ILE A 279 5.67 15.27 1.45
CA ILE A 279 5.50 14.48 0.22
C ILE A 279 6.16 15.12 -1.01
N CYS A 280 6.32 16.45 -1.08
CA CYS A 280 6.83 17.15 -2.27
C CYS A 280 8.31 17.53 -2.21
N SER A 281 8.90 17.68 -1.02
CA SER A 281 10.34 17.98 -0.89
C SER A 281 11.32 16.79 -0.92
N PRO A 282 10.92 15.49 -0.94
CA PRO A 282 11.89 14.40 -0.96
C PRO A 282 12.77 14.41 -2.20
N ILE A 283 14.04 14.06 -1.98
CA ILE A 283 15.00 13.73 -3.04
C ILE A 283 15.36 12.26 -2.88
N PHE A 284 15.52 11.56 -3.99
CA PHE A 284 15.76 10.12 -4.01
C PHE A 284 17.12 9.77 -4.60
N SER A 285 17.71 8.72 -4.02
CA SER A 285 18.82 7.96 -4.61
C SER A 285 18.47 6.48 -4.55
N VAL A 286 18.72 5.73 -5.62
CA VAL A 286 18.42 4.29 -5.69
C VAL A 286 19.59 3.51 -5.11
N LEU A 287 19.32 2.59 -4.20
CA LEU A 287 20.34 1.67 -3.68
C LEU A 287 20.47 0.46 -4.59
N ILE A 288 21.64 0.34 -5.24
CA ILE A 288 22.04 -0.81 -6.04
C ILE A 288 23.19 -1.49 -5.31
N GLN A 289 22.99 -2.74 -4.89
CA GLN A 289 24.01 -3.54 -4.19
C GLN A 289 24.62 -2.84 -2.95
N GLY A 290 23.84 -1.96 -2.30
CA GLY A 290 24.26 -1.21 -1.10
C GLY A 290 24.86 0.16 -1.37
N THR A 291 25.09 0.52 -2.63
CA THR A 291 25.62 1.84 -3.02
C THR A 291 24.49 2.73 -3.55
N PRO A 292 24.41 4.01 -3.14
CA PRO A 292 23.41 4.94 -3.66
C PRO A 292 23.80 5.50 -5.02
N HIS A 293 22.84 5.52 -5.95
CA HIS A 293 23.00 6.04 -7.30
C HIS A 293 21.89 7.03 -7.65
N GLY A 294 22.24 8.07 -8.40
CA GLY A 294 21.33 9.12 -8.83
C GLY A 294 20.94 10.10 -7.71
N TYR A 295 20.37 11.23 -8.13
CA TYR A 295 19.87 12.28 -7.24
C TYR A 295 18.74 13.02 -7.95
N PHE A 296 17.50 12.58 -7.73
CA PHE A 296 16.35 13.05 -8.49
C PHE A 296 15.16 13.34 -7.60
N ARG A 297 14.29 14.23 -8.06
CA ARG A 297 13.03 14.57 -7.38
C ARG A 297 11.90 13.70 -7.89
N SER A 298 10.87 13.62 -7.08
CA SER A 298 9.62 12.99 -7.44
C SER A 298 8.53 14.07 -7.47
N ASN A 299 7.70 14.07 -8.50
CA ASN A 299 6.57 14.99 -8.64
C ASN A 299 5.22 14.31 -8.36
N ARG A 300 5.19 12.98 -8.19
CA ARG A 300 3.98 12.21 -7.84
C ARG A 300 4.27 11.02 -6.94
N GLY A 301 3.23 10.45 -6.36
CA GLY A 301 3.29 9.27 -5.52
C GLY A 301 3.63 9.56 -4.06
N LEU A 302 3.38 8.58 -3.21
CA LEU A 302 3.69 8.54 -1.80
C LEU A 302 4.81 7.52 -1.56
N ARG A 303 5.59 7.74 -0.50
CA ARG A 303 6.75 6.88 -0.20
C ARG A 303 6.31 5.58 0.46
N GLN A 304 6.59 4.45 -0.18
CA GLN A 304 6.36 3.15 0.43
C GLN A 304 7.40 2.89 1.54
N GLY A 305 6.98 2.93 2.80
CA GLY A 305 7.89 2.81 3.96
C GLY A 305 7.96 4.06 4.84
N ASP A 306 7.34 5.16 4.41
CA ASP A 306 7.06 6.31 5.26
C ASP A 306 5.79 6.03 6.10
N PRO A 307 5.82 6.22 7.44
CA PRO A 307 4.64 6.06 8.30
C PRO A 307 3.40 6.84 7.87
N LEU A 308 3.58 8.02 7.25
CA LEU A 308 2.45 8.91 6.89
C LEU A 308 1.72 8.45 5.63
N SER A 309 2.42 7.84 4.67
CA SER A 309 1.88 7.47 3.35
C SER A 309 0.59 6.63 3.41
N PRO A 310 0.45 5.60 4.27
CA PRO A 310 -0.77 4.80 4.33
C PRO A 310 -2.02 5.59 4.76
N TYR A 311 -1.86 6.57 5.66
CA TYR A 311 -2.96 7.43 6.10
C TYR A 311 -3.42 8.34 4.96
N LEU A 312 -2.48 8.95 4.24
CA LEU A 312 -2.76 9.81 3.10
C LEU A 312 -3.43 9.02 1.96
N PHE A 313 -2.90 7.83 1.65
CA PHE A 313 -3.49 6.94 0.66
C PHE A 313 -4.92 6.53 1.04
N THR A 314 -5.18 6.30 2.33
CA THR A 314 -6.52 6.00 2.82
C THR A 314 -7.51 7.16 2.58
N LEU A 315 -7.07 8.41 2.71
CA LEU A 315 -7.92 9.57 2.37
C LEU A 315 -8.26 9.57 0.87
N VAL A 316 -7.29 9.30 0.01
CA VAL A 316 -7.52 9.19 -1.45
C VAL A 316 -8.54 8.09 -1.76
N MET A 317 -8.45 6.94 -1.09
CA MET A 317 -9.41 5.85 -1.25
C MET A 317 -10.80 6.19 -0.69
N GLU A 318 -10.91 7.03 0.34
CA GLU A 318 -12.21 7.52 0.82
C GLU A 318 -12.94 8.34 -0.26
N TYR A 319 -12.21 9.05 -1.13
CA TYR A 319 -12.82 9.72 -2.27
C TYR A 319 -13.48 8.73 -3.23
N PHE A 320 -12.82 7.60 -3.52
CA PHE A 320 -13.41 6.53 -4.30
C PHE A 320 -14.68 5.98 -3.63
N THR A 321 -14.65 5.77 -2.31
CA THR A 321 -15.84 5.37 -1.54
C THR A 321 -16.99 6.39 -1.68
N CYS A 322 -16.69 7.69 -1.61
CA CYS A 322 -17.70 8.73 -1.83
C CYS A 322 -18.33 8.68 -3.23
N MET A 323 -17.54 8.41 -4.27
CA MET A 323 -18.02 8.23 -5.65
C MET A 323 -18.95 7.01 -5.77
N MET A 324 -18.56 5.90 -5.15
CA MET A 324 -19.36 4.67 -5.10
C MET A 324 -20.67 4.89 -4.34
N ASP A 325 -20.64 5.51 -3.17
CA ASP A 325 -21.82 5.80 -2.37
C ASP A 325 -22.79 6.71 -3.11
N THR A 326 -22.28 7.69 -3.85
CA THR A 326 -23.10 8.56 -4.71
C THR A 326 -23.77 7.77 -5.83
N ALA A 327 -23.07 6.82 -6.44
CA ALA A 327 -23.64 5.94 -7.47
C ALA A 327 -24.69 4.96 -6.91
N VAL A 328 -24.47 4.45 -5.70
CA VAL A 328 -25.43 3.60 -4.98
C VAL A 328 -26.67 4.38 -4.57
N HIS A 329 -26.50 5.57 -3.98
CA HIS A 329 -27.60 6.42 -3.54
C HIS A 329 -28.47 6.89 -4.72
N SER A 330 -27.86 7.19 -5.87
CA SER A 330 -28.56 7.51 -7.12
C SER A 330 -29.10 6.29 -7.87
N LYS A 331 -29.00 5.08 -7.30
CA LYS A 331 -29.45 3.81 -7.89
C LYS A 331 -28.82 3.50 -9.27
N ARG A 332 -27.67 4.11 -9.58
CA ARG A 332 -26.89 3.81 -10.79
C ARG A 332 -26.10 2.51 -10.65
N ILE A 333 -25.70 2.19 -9.42
CA ILE A 333 -25.18 0.89 -9.00
C ILE A 333 -26.15 0.32 -7.96
N VAL A 334 -26.55 -0.94 -8.12
CA VAL A 334 -27.33 -1.65 -7.12
C VAL A 334 -26.38 -2.58 -6.37
N PRO A 335 -26.08 -2.32 -5.09
CA PRO A 335 -25.21 -3.17 -4.29
C PRO A 335 -25.88 -4.52 -4.07
N LEU A 336 -25.11 -5.58 -3.87
CA LEU A 336 -25.70 -6.91 -3.70
C LEU A 336 -26.52 -7.04 -2.42
N PHE A 337 -26.04 -6.45 -1.32
CA PHE A 337 -26.64 -6.56 0.01
C PHE A 337 -27.39 -5.29 0.40
N TRP A 338 -28.37 -4.87 -0.42
CA TRP A 338 -29.11 -3.62 -0.16
C TRP A 338 -30.07 -3.70 1.04
N LEU A 339 -30.39 -4.91 1.52
CA LEU A 339 -31.27 -5.14 2.67
C LEU A 339 -30.52 -5.23 4.02
N VAL A 340 -29.19 -5.20 3.98
CA VAL A 340 -28.35 -5.26 5.19
C VAL A 340 -27.89 -3.84 5.53
N SER A 341 -27.93 -3.48 6.82
CA SER A 341 -27.39 -2.23 7.34
C SER A 341 -26.10 -2.53 8.13
N PRO A 342 -24.96 -1.92 7.79
CA PRO A 342 -24.76 -0.97 6.69
C PRO A 342 -24.80 -1.65 5.31
N VAL A 343 -25.23 -0.89 4.29
CA VAL A 343 -25.22 -1.36 2.89
C VAL A 343 -23.78 -1.50 2.43
N VAL A 344 -23.37 -2.71 2.08
CA VAL A 344 -22.01 -2.96 1.58
C VAL A 344 -22.00 -3.06 0.07
N SER A 345 -21.40 -2.05 -0.57
CA SER A 345 -21.20 -1.98 -2.03
C SER A 345 -19.77 -2.35 -2.45
N HIS A 346 -18.79 -2.14 -1.57
CA HIS A 346 -17.40 -2.44 -1.81
C HIS A 346 -16.63 -2.66 -0.49
N LEU A 347 -15.49 -3.33 -0.56
CA LEU A 347 -14.52 -3.51 0.52
C LEU A 347 -13.14 -3.13 -0.01
N ILE A 348 -12.37 -2.38 0.78
CA ILE A 348 -11.04 -1.93 0.40
C ILE A 348 -9.99 -2.52 1.35
N TYR A 349 -9.01 -3.20 0.76
CA TYR A 349 -7.85 -3.78 1.41
C TYR A 349 -6.60 -3.09 0.87
N VAL A 350 -6.22 -1.97 1.48
CA VAL A 350 -5.10 -1.16 1.00
C VAL A 350 -5.30 -0.84 -0.51
N ASP A 351 -4.55 -1.47 -1.41
CA ASP A 351 -4.60 -1.31 -2.86
C ASP A 351 -5.51 -2.31 -3.61
N ASP A 352 -6.01 -3.34 -2.93
CA ASP A 352 -6.97 -4.31 -3.45
C ASP A 352 -8.42 -3.85 -3.15
N LEU A 353 -9.24 -3.76 -4.20
CA LEU A 353 -10.62 -3.30 -4.11
C LEU A 353 -11.57 -4.42 -4.55
N LEU A 354 -12.54 -4.73 -3.70
CA LEU A 354 -13.59 -5.70 -3.98
C LEU A 354 -14.93 -4.98 -4.11
N VAL A 355 -15.56 -5.01 -5.29
CA VAL A 355 -16.86 -4.36 -5.53
C VAL A 355 -17.95 -5.42 -5.65
N LEU A 356 -19.05 -5.21 -4.92
CA LEU A 356 -20.16 -6.16 -4.76
C LEU A 356 -21.44 -5.55 -5.33
N LEU A 357 -21.84 -6.01 -6.51
CA LEU A 357 -22.96 -5.42 -7.24
C LEU A 357 -23.87 -6.47 -7.87
N GLN A 358 -25.12 -6.09 -8.11
CA GLN A 358 -25.99 -6.87 -8.98
C GLN A 358 -25.48 -6.78 -10.44
N PRO A 359 -25.36 -7.92 -11.15
CA PRO A 359 -24.84 -7.95 -12.50
C PRO A 359 -25.77 -7.17 -13.43
N SER A 360 -25.27 -6.06 -13.95
CA SER A 360 -25.97 -5.27 -14.96
C SER A 360 -24.97 -4.55 -15.85
N MET A 361 -25.24 -4.50 -17.16
CA MET A 361 -24.47 -3.70 -18.12
C MET A 361 -24.29 -2.27 -17.64
N ARG A 362 -25.38 -1.68 -17.14
CA ARG A 362 -25.42 -0.31 -16.65
C ARG A 362 -24.51 -0.12 -15.44
N GLY A 363 -24.60 -0.98 -14.43
CA GLY A 363 -23.76 -0.90 -13.24
C GLY A 363 -22.27 -1.07 -13.56
N MET A 364 -21.92 -1.99 -14.46
CA MET A 364 -20.53 -2.19 -14.89
C MET A 364 -19.96 -1.00 -15.67
N ARG A 365 -20.77 -0.37 -16.53
CA ARG A 365 -20.37 0.88 -17.22
C ARG A 365 -20.15 2.00 -16.23
N VAL A 366 -21.08 2.20 -15.30
CA VAL A 366 -20.94 3.22 -14.24
C VAL A 366 -19.70 2.99 -13.38
N LEU A 367 -19.38 1.73 -13.04
CA LEU A 367 -18.15 1.41 -12.32
C LEU A 367 -16.90 1.75 -13.15
N SER A 368 -16.92 1.47 -14.47
CA SER A 368 -15.84 1.87 -15.38
C SER A 368 -15.66 3.38 -15.40
N ASP A 369 -16.74 4.13 -15.54
CA ASP A 369 -16.73 5.60 -15.57
C ASP A 369 -16.19 6.18 -14.25
N ILE A 370 -16.58 5.59 -13.11
CA ILE A 370 -16.04 5.95 -11.79
C ILE A 370 -14.53 5.69 -11.73
N MET A 371 -14.06 4.54 -12.19
CA MET A 371 -12.63 4.21 -12.17
C MET A 371 -11.81 5.11 -13.10
N GLU A 372 -12.35 5.48 -14.25
CA GLU A 372 -11.70 6.40 -15.19
C GLU A 372 -11.62 7.80 -14.62
N GLU A 373 -12.71 8.33 -14.07
CA GLU A 373 -12.73 9.64 -13.43
C GLU A 373 -11.88 9.69 -12.17
N PHE A 374 -11.94 8.64 -11.34
CA PHE A 374 -11.07 8.50 -10.17
C PHE A 374 -9.61 8.51 -10.58
N GLY A 375 -9.22 7.70 -11.56
CA GLY A 375 -7.84 7.64 -12.04
C GLY A 375 -7.36 8.93 -12.72
N ARG A 376 -8.25 9.69 -13.36
CA ARG A 376 -7.95 11.02 -13.93
C ARG A 376 -7.60 12.03 -12.84
N LEU A 377 -8.30 11.99 -11.72
CA LEU A 377 -8.12 12.91 -10.59
C LEU A 377 -6.97 12.49 -9.67
N SER A 378 -7.01 11.26 -9.17
CA SER A 378 -6.05 10.73 -8.18
C SER A 378 -4.75 10.20 -8.79
N GLY A 379 -4.70 10.01 -10.11
CA GLY A 379 -3.57 9.35 -10.77
C GLY A 379 -3.58 7.82 -10.65
N LEU A 380 -4.48 7.24 -9.84
CA LEU A 380 -4.54 5.80 -9.58
C LEU A 380 -5.25 5.06 -10.72
N GLN A 381 -4.48 4.35 -11.53
CA GLN A 381 -5.00 3.62 -12.68
C GLN A 381 -5.26 2.14 -12.39
N LEU A 382 -6.32 1.61 -13.00
CA LEU A 382 -6.64 0.19 -12.92
C LEU A 382 -5.59 -0.67 -13.64
N ASN A 383 -5.14 -1.70 -12.96
CA ASN A 383 -4.39 -2.78 -13.58
C ASN A 383 -5.34 -3.80 -14.24
N ARG A 384 -5.66 -3.55 -15.50
CA ARG A 384 -6.54 -4.42 -16.32
C ARG A 384 -6.08 -5.88 -16.40
N LYS A 385 -4.78 -6.16 -16.25
CA LYS A 385 -4.25 -7.54 -16.30
C LYS A 385 -4.51 -8.34 -15.01
N LYS A 386 -4.65 -7.65 -13.89
CA LYS A 386 -4.85 -8.26 -12.56
C LYS A 386 -6.27 -8.13 -12.04
N SER A 387 -7.05 -7.19 -12.58
CA SER A 387 -8.47 -7.02 -12.26
C SER A 387 -9.30 -8.15 -12.87
N SER A 388 -10.33 -8.62 -12.18
CA SER A 388 -11.16 -9.75 -12.59
C SER A 388 -12.62 -9.60 -12.19
N LEU A 389 -13.50 -10.24 -12.95
CA LEU A 389 -14.94 -10.29 -12.71
C LEU A 389 -15.34 -11.73 -12.37
N LEU A 390 -16.03 -11.91 -11.27
CA LEU A 390 -16.60 -13.18 -10.80
C LEU A 390 -18.13 -13.06 -10.84
N GLN A 391 -18.81 -13.98 -11.52
CA GLN A 391 -20.28 -14.01 -11.64
C GLN A 391 -20.84 -15.33 -11.09
N PHE A 392 -21.99 -15.26 -10.42
CA PHE A 392 -22.69 -16.39 -9.82
C PHE A 392 -24.19 -16.39 -10.20
N PRO A 393 -24.83 -17.56 -10.41
CA PRO A 393 -24.21 -18.87 -10.53
C PRO A 393 -23.28 -18.92 -11.76
N VAL A 394 -22.18 -19.65 -11.66
CA VAL A 394 -21.18 -19.78 -12.75
C VAL A 394 -21.82 -20.56 -13.90
N TYR A 395 -22.45 -19.87 -14.84
CA TYR A 395 -22.97 -20.49 -16.06
C TYR A 395 -21.79 -20.79 -17.01
N THR A 396 -21.46 -22.06 -17.19
CA THR A 396 -20.65 -22.53 -18.32
C THR A 396 -21.59 -22.97 -19.43
N ALA A 397 -22.01 -22.06 -20.31
CA ALA A 397 -22.52 -22.41 -21.64
C ALA A 397 -22.54 -21.15 -22.53
N GLY A 398 -22.12 -21.30 -23.78
CA GLY A 398 -21.83 -20.22 -24.71
C GLY A 398 -22.97 -19.22 -24.94
N GLY A 399 -22.60 -17.94 -25.01
CA GLY A 399 -23.50 -16.84 -25.32
C GLY A 399 -23.04 -15.55 -24.65
N GLU A 400 -22.31 -14.72 -25.41
CA GLU A 400 -21.97 -13.31 -25.15
C GLU A 400 -21.42 -12.92 -23.77
N SER A 401 -20.09 -13.00 -23.62
CA SER A 401 -19.37 -12.36 -22.51
C SER A 401 -19.34 -10.83 -22.67
N LEU A 402 -19.81 -10.12 -21.64
CA LEU A 402 -19.60 -8.69 -21.47
C LEU A 402 -18.11 -8.37 -21.37
N ARG A 403 -17.62 -7.52 -22.28
CA ARG A 403 -16.22 -7.08 -22.32
C ARG A 403 -16.01 -5.83 -21.47
N LEU A 404 -15.16 -5.94 -20.46
CA LEU A 404 -14.45 -4.82 -19.85
C LEU A 404 -12.96 -5.04 -20.12
N GLY A 405 -12.49 -4.55 -21.28
CA GLY A 405 -11.07 -4.59 -21.66
C GLY A 405 -10.58 -5.93 -22.24
N SER A 406 -9.74 -5.84 -23.27
CA SER A 406 -9.17 -6.97 -24.01
C SER A 406 -8.17 -7.77 -23.18
N GLY A 407 -8.66 -8.81 -22.51
CA GLY A 407 -7.86 -9.80 -21.80
C GLY A 407 -8.65 -11.08 -21.67
N GLN A 408 -8.83 -11.79 -22.79
CA GLN A 408 -9.46 -13.11 -22.78
C GLN A 408 -8.51 -14.08 -22.06
N ARG A 409 -8.76 -14.37 -20.79
CA ARG A 409 -8.51 -15.73 -20.33
C ARG A 409 -9.80 -16.49 -20.56
N ARG A 410 -9.83 -17.32 -21.62
CA ARG A 410 -10.48 -18.63 -21.46
C ARG A 410 -9.95 -19.18 -20.14
N ALA A 411 -10.81 -19.73 -19.28
CA ALA A 411 -10.36 -20.43 -18.09
C ALA A 411 -9.10 -21.24 -18.46
N PRO A 412 -7.91 -20.90 -17.91
CA PRO A 412 -6.71 -21.58 -18.34
C PRO A 412 -6.88 -23.05 -17.97
N SER A 413 -6.76 -23.91 -18.97
CA SER A 413 -6.57 -25.36 -18.82
C SER A 413 -5.25 -25.72 -18.11
N GLU A 414 -4.65 -24.80 -17.36
CA GLU A 414 -3.48 -24.98 -16.51
C GLU A 414 -3.71 -24.24 -15.19
N ILE A 415 -4.67 -24.73 -14.41
CA ILE A 415 -4.60 -24.65 -12.94
C ILE A 415 -4.54 -26.11 -12.49
N LEU A 416 -3.35 -26.67 -12.71
CA LEU A 416 -2.78 -27.96 -12.30
C LEU A 416 -3.74 -29.12 -11.97
N GLY A 417 -3.87 -30.03 -12.93
CA GLY A 417 -3.86 -31.49 -12.69
C GLY A 417 -5.18 -32.18 -12.32
N GLY A 418 -5.81 -32.83 -13.30
CA GLY A 418 -6.72 -33.97 -13.10
C GLY A 418 -8.20 -33.70 -13.41
N PRO A 419 -8.89 -34.58 -14.17
CA PRO A 419 -10.31 -34.43 -14.46
C PRO A 419 -11.16 -35.07 -13.35
N ALA A 420 -12.12 -34.32 -12.77
CA ALA A 420 -13.34 -34.88 -12.18
C ALA A 420 -14.35 -33.78 -11.75
N ASP A 421 -15.58 -33.96 -12.21
CA ASP A 421 -16.89 -33.52 -11.71
C ASP A 421 -17.19 -32.07 -11.26
N GLY A 422 -18.36 -31.59 -11.72
CA GLY A 422 -18.88 -30.23 -11.59
C GLY A 422 -19.14 -29.72 -10.17
N GLN A 423 -19.03 -30.56 -9.14
CA GLN A 423 -19.11 -30.13 -7.73
C GLN A 423 -17.76 -29.60 -7.17
N LEU A 424 -16.62 -29.94 -7.78
CA LEU A 424 -15.29 -29.49 -7.33
C LEU A 424 -14.95 -28.05 -7.76
N ARG A 425 -15.61 -27.51 -8.80
CA ARG A 425 -15.34 -26.16 -9.33
C ARG A 425 -15.86 -25.02 -8.45
N GLN A 426 -16.96 -25.22 -7.73
CA GLN A 426 -17.41 -24.25 -6.71
C GLN A 426 -16.40 -24.14 -5.56
N ARG A 427 -15.83 -25.28 -5.11
CA ARG A 427 -14.78 -25.31 -4.09
C ARG A 427 -13.47 -24.65 -4.56
N ALA A 428 -13.13 -24.74 -5.85
CA ALA A 428 -11.93 -24.10 -6.41
C ALA A 428 -12.02 -22.55 -6.41
N GLY A 429 -13.16 -21.98 -6.81
CA GLY A 429 -13.39 -20.52 -6.73
C GLY A 429 -13.43 -20.00 -5.28
N LEU A 430 -14.05 -20.76 -4.38
CA LEU A 430 -14.05 -20.52 -2.94
C LEU A 430 -12.64 -20.59 -2.32
N SER A 431 -11.80 -21.52 -2.79
CA SER A 431 -10.41 -21.66 -2.32
C SER A 431 -9.49 -20.54 -2.80
N GLN A 432 -9.75 -19.92 -3.95
CA GLN A 432 -8.98 -18.77 -4.43
C GLN A 432 -9.30 -17.49 -3.65
N LEU A 433 -10.57 -17.24 -3.32
CA LEU A 433 -10.96 -16.14 -2.43
C LEU A 433 -10.48 -16.37 -0.98
N GLY A 434 -10.48 -17.62 -0.51
CA GLY A 434 -9.90 -18.00 0.78
C GLY A 434 -8.37 -17.84 0.84
N ARG A 435 -7.64 -18.11 -0.26
CA ARG A 435 -6.19 -17.84 -0.36
C ARG A 435 -5.86 -16.36 -0.40
N LEU A 436 -6.66 -15.56 -1.11
CA LEU A 436 -6.53 -14.09 -1.11
C LEU A 436 -6.68 -13.48 0.30
N CYS A 437 -7.52 -14.07 1.15
CA CYS A 437 -7.70 -13.62 2.53
C CYS A 437 -6.63 -14.13 3.52
N SER A 438 -5.82 -15.13 3.15
CA SER A 438 -4.85 -15.78 4.05
C SER A 438 -3.40 -15.46 3.72
N GLU A 439 -3.06 -15.11 2.48
CA GLU A 439 -1.69 -14.71 2.08
C GLU A 439 -1.27 -13.31 2.55
N GLU A 440 -2.18 -12.51 3.12
CA GLU A 440 -1.91 -11.15 3.66
C GLU A 440 -2.03 -11.04 5.19
N SER A 441 -2.06 -12.19 5.89
CA SER A 441 -2.09 -12.26 7.38
C SER A 441 -0.71 -12.05 8.01
#